data_AF-A0A6Y3V7V4-F1
#
_entry.id   AF-A0A6Y3V7V4-F1
#
_cell.length_a   1.000
_cell.length_b   1.000
_cell.length_c   1.000
_cell.angle_alpha   90.00
_cell.angle_beta   90.00
_cell.angle_gamma   90.00
#
_symmetry.space_group_name_H-M   'P 1'
#
loop_
_entity.id
_entity.type
_entity.pdbx_description
1 polymer ?
#
loop_
_entity_poly.entity_id
_entity_poly.type
_entity_poly.pdbx_seq_one_letter_code
_entity_poly.pdbx_strand_id
1 'polypeptide(L)'
;MFYECAISPEALFEIAIDRRNYRDFIKGFSTGGNFLYSELPKLKRNKKQLLGLLNANHSELQKKRLEDLIIFLKNNKVSRVYDYVGDMSWSDNISAVNRIEQFDHVVSSTPCDNLDVTNIDDFFGLNYARQKIVARIAEDMISIISRLLKTSEHIIIVDPYFSDKQRWWNVFISLLSVSANNSYKKNLKIDVIFDGSKENSPTVNYLANKLNRENLVFPDDFKLSVTFKSLTSREGNERLHNRYVLSNVAGVCFMHGLDEGEGTDDVSILSKEGYNKRWEHYTTNNVFDLIEEREVIC
;
A
#
# COMPACT_ATOMS: atom_id res chain seq x y z
N MET A 1 -1.11 10.64 -0.73
CA MET A 1 -1.74 9.96 0.41
C MET A 1 -0.79 8.91 0.98
N PHE A 2 -0.03 8.19 0.15
CA PHE A 2 1.11 7.40 0.64
C PHE A 2 2.41 7.88 0.00
N TYR A 3 3.50 7.85 0.76
CA TYR A 3 4.85 8.25 0.36
C TYR A 3 5.84 7.17 0.76
N GLU A 4 6.61 6.70 -0.20
CA GLU A 4 7.62 5.68 0.01
C GLU A 4 8.95 6.32 0.43
N CYS A 5 9.47 5.83 1.56
CA CYS A 5 10.69 6.35 2.16
C CYS A 5 11.78 5.27 2.18
N ALA A 6 12.97 5.61 1.67
CA ALA A 6 14.18 4.87 1.97
C ALA A 6 14.90 5.57 3.14
N ILE A 7 15.32 4.80 4.14
CA ILE A 7 15.92 5.35 5.37
C ILE A 7 17.23 4.63 5.64
N SER A 8 18.30 5.39 5.85
CA SER A 8 19.61 4.83 6.13
C SER A 8 19.62 4.06 7.45
N PRO A 9 20.46 3.02 7.59
CA PRO A 9 20.62 2.29 8.85
C PRO A 9 20.99 3.20 10.03
N GLU A 10 21.84 4.21 9.78
CA GLU A 10 22.26 5.19 10.78
C GLU A 10 21.07 6.06 11.22
N ALA A 11 20.24 6.51 10.28
CA ALA A 11 19.05 7.28 10.59
C ALA A 11 18.00 6.46 11.35
N LEU A 12 17.78 5.19 10.97
CA LEU A 12 16.92 4.27 11.71
C LEU A 12 17.41 4.05 13.15
N PHE A 13 18.72 3.98 13.34
CA PHE A 13 19.32 3.87 14.67
C PHE A 13 19.08 5.12 15.50
N GLU A 14 19.32 6.31 14.95
CA GLU A 14 19.03 7.59 15.60
C GLU A 14 17.55 7.72 16.00
N ILE A 15 16.65 7.30 15.10
CA ILE A 15 15.21 7.22 15.39
C ILE A 15 14.93 6.30 16.58
N ALA A 16 15.59 5.14 16.67
CA ALA A 16 15.36 4.17 17.74
C ALA A 16 15.84 4.67 19.11
N ILE A 17 16.98 5.37 19.16
CA ILE A 17 17.60 5.81 20.41
C ILE A 17 16.94 7.06 21.00
N ASP A 18 16.28 7.89 20.18
CA ASP A 18 15.47 9.03 20.64
C ASP A 18 13.98 8.66 20.81
N ARG A 19 13.39 9.04 21.94
CA ARG A 19 12.03 8.59 22.30
C ARG A 19 10.96 9.28 21.45
N ARG A 20 11.17 10.56 21.12
CA ARG A 20 10.22 11.36 20.35
C ARG A 20 10.23 10.88 18.90
N ASN A 21 11.41 10.76 18.31
CA ASN A 21 11.62 10.28 16.95
C ASN A 21 11.04 8.87 16.78
N TYR A 22 11.29 7.95 17.72
CA TYR A 22 10.69 6.63 17.71
C TYR A 22 9.15 6.68 17.66
N ARG A 23 8.52 7.51 18.51
CA ARG A 23 7.05 7.61 18.55
C ARG A 23 6.48 8.18 17.26
N ASP A 24 7.11 9.23 16.74
CA ASP A 24 6.67 9.91 15.52
C ASP A 24 6.86 9.00 14.30
N PHE A 25 7.94 8.22 14.26
CA PHE A 25 8.18 7.15 13.29
C PHE A 25 7.07 6.10 13.32
N ILE A 26 6.81 5.50 14.49
CA ILE A 26 5.78 4.46 14.62
C ILE A 26 4.42 5.00 14.17
N LYS A 27 4.08 6.24 14.50
CA LYS A 27 2.82 6.88 14.08
C LYS A 27 2.75 7.06 12.55
N GLY A 28 3.83 7.53 11.93
CA GLY A 28 3.88 7.84 10.50
C GLY A 28 3.89 6.62 9.59
N PHE A 29 4.55 5.54 10.02
CA PHE A 29 4.76 4.31 9.24
C PHE A 29 3.80 3.16 9.61
N SER A 30 2.97 3.33 10.65
CA SER A 30 1.91 2.36 10.94
C SER A 30 0.79 2.47 9.92
N THR A 31 -0.01 1.42 9.78
CA THR A 31 -1.32 1.47 9.12
C THR A 31 -2.13 2.69 9.59
N GLY A 32 -2.61 3.49 8.64
CA GLY A 32 -3.30 4.76 8.89
C GLY A 32 -2.41 6.00 8.92
N GLY A 33 -1.09 5.80 8.78
CA GLY A 33 -0.12 6.82 8.44
C GLY A 33 0.04 7.00 6.93
N ASN A 34 0.86 7.98 6.54
CA ASN A 34 1.14 8.32 5.14
C ASN A 34 2.43 7.66 4.61
N PHE A 35 3.28 7.11 5.47
CA PHE A 35 4.62 6.69 5.05
C PHE A 35 4.74 5.18 4.92
N LEU A 36 5.46 4.75 3.87
CA LEU A 36 5.77 3.36 3.59
C LEU A 36 7.29 3.18 3.67
N TYR A 37 7.77 2.34 4.58
CA TYR A 37 9.20 2.07 4.71
C TYR A 37 9.63 1.07 3.65
N SER A 38 10.49 1.49 2.73
CA SER A 38 11.10 0.60 1.75
C SER A 38 12.38 0.03 2.31
N GLU A 39 12.47 -1.31 2.39
CA GLU A 39 13.68 -1.93 2.91
C GLU A 39 14.84 -1.74 1.94
N LEU A 40 15.89 -1.04 2.36
CA LEU A 40 17.15 -0.91 1.61
C LEU A 40 18.30 -0.69 2.61
N PRO A 41 19.18 -1.69 2.84
CA PRO A 41 19.15 -3.05 2.30
C PRO A 41 18.00 -3.90 2.86
N LYS A 42 17.83 -5.12 2.32
CA LYS A 42 16.96 -6.15 2.90
C LYS A 42 17.15 -6.25 4.42
N LEU A 43 16.06 -6.33 5.17
CA LEU A 43 16.06 -6.24 6.63
C LEU A 43 16.98 -7.26 7.32
N LYS A 44 17.18 -8.45 6.73
CA LYS A 44 18.14 -9.44 7.26
C LYS A 44 19.57 -8.87 7.36
N ARG A 45 19.99 -8.11 6.36
CA ARG A 45 21.28 -7.41 6.34
C ARG A 45 21.24 -6.18 7.25
N ASN A 46 20.19 -5.37 7.12
CA ASN A 46 20.03 -4.14 7.90
C ASN A 46 20.04 -4.42 9.42
N LYS A 47 19.40 -5.50 9.87
CA LYS A 47 19.38 -5.93 11.29
C LYS A 47 20.79 -6.06 11.89
N LYS A 48 21.75 -6.64 11.16
CA LYS A 48 23.12 -6.82 11.66
C LYS A 48 23.81 -5.47 11.82
N GLN A 49 23.63 -4.56 10.86
CA GLN A 49 24.19 -3.22 10.90
C GLN A 49 23.61 -2.41 12.07
N LEU A 50 22.28 -2.39 12.21
CA LEU A 50 21.59 -1.70 13.31
C LEU A 50 22.06 -2.16 14.70
N LEU A 51 22.12 -3.48 14.92
CA LEU A 51 22.59 -4.02 16.21
C LEU A 51 24.07 -3.74 16.45
N GLY A 52 24.88 -3.62 15.40
CA GLY A 52 26.30 -3.27 15.49
C GLY A 52 26.57 -1.82 15.89
N LEU A 53 25.58 -0.92 15.77
CA LEU A 53 25.67 0.47 16.21
C LEU A 53 25.50 0.63 17.72
N LEU A 54 24.96 -0.38 18.41
CA LEU A 54 24.89 -0.39 19.87
C LEU A 54 26.28 -0.47 20.50
N ASN A 55 26.45 0.23 21.62
CA ASN A 55 27.67 0.23 22.42
C ASN A 55 27.35 0.31 23.92
N ALA A 56 28.37 0.28 24.78
CA ALA A 56 28.22 0.27 26.24
C ALA A 56 27.50 1.51 26.82
N ASN A 57 27.44 2.62 26.07
CA ASN A 57 26.80 3.85 26.53
C ASN A 57 25.28 3.86 26.32
N HIS A 58 24.73 2.86 25.62
CA HIS A 58 23.29 2.77 25.39
C HIS A 58 22.59 2.05 26.52
N SER A 59 21.53 2.68 27.04
CA SER A 59 20.67 2.12 28.08
C SER A 59 19.90 0.88 27.59
N GLU A 60 19.50 0.01 28.53
CA GLU A 60 18.63 -1.13 28.22
C GLU A 60 17.32 -0.72 27.52
N LEU A 61 16.77 0.45 27.86
CA LEU A 61 15.58 0.99 27.20
C LEU A 61 15.83 1.39 25.74
N GLN A 62 17.03 1.90 25.40
CA GLN A 62 17.41 2.19 24.01
C GLN A 62 17.60 0.91 23.22
N LYS A 63 18.28 -0.09 23.79
CA LYS A 63 18.44 -1.42 23.18
C LYS A 63 17.08 -2.04 22.88
N LYS A 64 16.17 -2.02 23.85
CA LYS A 64 14.83 -2.57 23.71
C LYS A 64 14.01 -1.86 22.62
N ARG A 65 14.09 -0.53 22.54
CA ARG A 65 13.41 0.22 21.45
C ARG A 65 13.96 -0.12 20.07
N LEU A 66 15.26 -0.33 19.93
CA LEU A 66 15.84 -0.77 18.66
C LEU A 66 15.34 -2.17 18.26
N GLU A 67 15.25 -3.09 19.21
CA GLU A 67 14.66 -4.41 18.95
C GLU A 67 13.20 -4.31 18.51
N ASP A 68 12.41 -3.50 19.20
CA ASP A 68 11.00 -3.28 18.88
C ASP A 68 10.84 -2.58 17.52
N LEU A 69 11.73 -1.63 17.17
CA LEU A 69 11.80 -1.04 15.84
C LEU A 69 12.07 -2.11 14.77
N ILE A 70 13.04 -2.99 14.97
CA ILE A 70 13.37 -4.05 14.01
C ILE A 70 12.17 -4.99 13.81
N ILE A 71 11.45 -5.33 14.88
CA ILE A 71 10.21 -6.13 14.81
C ILE A 71 9.13 -5.36 14.02
N PHE A 72 8.97 -4.06 14.30
CA PHE A 72 8.04 -3.20 13.59
C PHE A 72 8.35 -3.15 12.08
N LEU A 73 9.59 -2.88 11.69
CA LEU A 73 10.04 -2.83 10.29
C LEU A 73 9.83 -4.17 9.58
N LYS A 74 10.00 -5.30 10.28
CA LYS A 74 9.73 -6.63 9.70
C LYS A 74 8.29 -6.76 9.22
N ASN A 75 7.35 -6.17 9.96
CA ASN A 75 5.93 -6.28 9.72
C ASN A 75 5.37 -5.12 8.88
N ASN A 76 6.08 -3.99 8.80
CA ASN A 76 5.63 -2.75 8.15
C ASN A 76 6.68 -2.27 7.14
N LYS A 77 7.03 -3.14 6.19
CA LYS A 77 7.95 -2.82 5.10
C LYS A 77 7.33 -3.09 3.74
N VAL A 78 7.77 -2.32 2.77
CA VAL A 78 7.62 -2.63 1.36
C VAL A 78 8.97 -3.12 0.82
N SER A 79 8.93 -4.02 -0.14
CA SER A 79 10.14 -4.60 -0.73
C SER A 79 10.12 -4.32 -2.23
N ARG A 80 11.13 -3.61 -2.69
CA ARG A 80 11.49 -3.48 -4.11
C ARG A 80 12.39 -4.64 -4.54
N VAL A 81 12.40 -4.94 -5.83
CA VAL A 81 13.46 -5.74 -6.44
C VAL A 81 14.56 -4.79 -6.88
N TYR A 82 15.75 -4.93 -6.31
CA TYR A 82 16.93 -4.13 -6.65
C TYR A 82 18.19 -4.98 -6.52
N ASP A 83 19.21 -4.62 -7.29
CA ASP A 83 20.54 -5.22 -7.22
C ASP A 83 21.37 -4.49 -6.16
N TYR A 84 21.25 -4.92 -4.90
CA TYR A 84 22.06 -4.37 -3.82
C TYR A 84 23.48 -4.95 -3.86
N VAL A 85 24.47 -4.10 -4.10
CA VAL A 85 25.88 -4.49 -4.14
C VAL A 85 26.46 -4.39 -2.74
N GLY A 86 26.88 -5.54 -2.22
CA GLY A 86 27.25 -5.67 -0.81
C GLY A 86 28.50 -4.92 -0.39
N ASP A 87 29.42 -4.67 -1.32
CA ASP A 87 30.68 -3.99 -1.02
C ASP A 87 30.57 -2.46 -1.24
N MET A 88 29.45 -1.99 -1.81
CA MET A 88 29.16 -0.57 -1.96
C MET A 88 28.54 0.01 -0.69
N SER A 89 28.74 1.32 -0.49
CA SER A 89 28.12 2.04 0.61
C SER A 89 26.59 2.08 0.46
N TRP A 90 25.87 2.41 1.55
CA TRP A 90 24.43 2.63 1.45
C TRP A 90 24.11 3.78 0.49
N SER A 91 24.88 4.88 0.55
CA SER A 91 24.76 6.06 -0.32
C SER A 91 24.85 5.71 -1.81
N ASP A 92 25.81 4.85 -2.18
CA ASP A 92 25.97 4.45 -3.58
C ASP A 92 24.82 3.53 -4.04
N ASN A 93 24.39 2.61 -3.17
CA ASN A 93 23.27 1.72 -3.45
C ASN A 93 21.96 2.51 -3.60
N ILE A 94 21.65 3.45 -2.68
CA ILE A 94 20.43 4.25 -2.77
C ILE A 94 20.45 5.14 -4.02
N SER A 95 21.60 5.71 -4.37
CA SER A 95 21.76 6.53 -5.58
C SER A 95 21.49 5.72 -6.85
N ALA A 96 22.00 4.49 -6.93
CA ALA A 96 21.75 3.61 -8.06
C ALA A 96 20.25 3.24 -8.17
N VAL A 97 19.62 2.86 -7.06
CA VAL A 97 18.20 2.49 -7.03
C VAL A 97 17.29 3.67 -7.34
N ASN A 98 17.56 4.85 -6.77
CA ASN A 98 16.76 6.05 -6.93
C ASN A 98 16.79 6.62 -8.36
N ARG A 99 17.84 6.31 -9.14
CA ARG A 99 17.91 6.66 -10.58
C ARG A 99 16.97 5.82 -11.44
N ILE A 100 16.70 4.58 -11.03
CA ILE A 100 15.79 3.69 -11.76
C ILE A 100 14.34 4.03 -11.40
N GLU A 101 14.04 4.07 -10.10
CA GLU A 101 12.74 4.51 -9.62
C GLU A 101 12.89 5.33 -8.34
N GLN A 102 12.44 6.59 -8.41
CA GLN A 102 12.62 7.54 -7.31
C GLN A 102 11.81 7.15 -6.08
N PHE A 103 12.40 7.34 -4.91
CA PHE A 103 11.69 7.39 -3.62
C PHE A 103 11.02 8.76 -3.46
N ASP A 104 9.90 8.79 -2.74
CA ASP A 104 9.29 10.07 -2.39
C ASP A 104 10.15 10.80 -1.34
N HIS A 105 10.80 10.04 -0.45
CA HIS A 105 11.78 10.54 0.50
C HIS A 105 12.99 9.61 0.62
N VAL A 106 14.17 10.21 0.67
CA VAL A 106 15.38 9.53 1.13
C VAL A 106 15.86 10.21 2.39
N VAL A 107 15.88 9.46 3.49
CA VAL A 107 16.21 9.97 4.83
C VAL A 107 17.55 9.40 5.26
N SER A 108 18.48 10.29 5.61
CA SER A 108 19.83 9.89 6.02
C SER A 108 20.41 10.87 7.04
N SER A 109 21.19 10.36 7.99
CA SER A 109 21.99 11.15 8.91
C SER A 109 23.24 11.76 8.26
N THR A 110 23.64 11.23 7.10
CA THR A 110 24.81 11.67 6.35
C THR A 110 24.42 12.09 4.94
N PRO A 111 25.11 13.10 4.36
CA PRO A 111 24.91 13.48 2.97
C PRO A 111 25.13 12.29 2.02
N CYS A 112 24.33 12.23 0.96
CA CYS A 112 24.51 11.30 -0.14
C CYS A 112 24.80 12.10 -1.42
N ASP A 113 25.88 11.76 -2.13
CA ASP A 113 26.27 12.50 -3.33
C ASP A 113 25.21 12.39 -4.42
N ASN A 114 24.84 13.54 -5.02
CA ASN A 114 23.86 13.63 -6.10
C ASN A 114 22.45 13.15 -5.75
N LEU A 115 22.08 13.21 -4.47
CA LEU A 115 20.76 12.84 -4.01
C LEU A 115 20.24 13.85 -2.99
N ASP A 116 18.99 14.28 -3.15
CA ASP A 116 18.33 15.13 -2.16
C ASP A 116 17.95 14.29 -0.95
N VAL A 117 18.65 14.49 0.17
CA VAL A 117 18.43 13.77 1.42
C VAL A 117 17.77 14.66 2.45
N THR A 118 16.70 14.16 3.06
CA THR A 118 16.05 14.82 4.19
C THR A 118 16.67 14.30 5.49
N ASN A 119 17.08 15.19 6.40
CA ASN A 119 17.47 14.76 7.74
C ASN A 119 16.22 14.35 8.56
N ILE A 120 16.43 13.73 9.73
CA ILE A 120 15.34 13.18 10.55
C ILE A 120 14.39 14.27 11.05
N ASP A 121 14.92 15.42 11.48
CA ASP A 121 14.13 16.51 12.07
C ASP A 121 13.21 17.15 11.02
N ASP A 122 13.75 17.43 9.83
CA ASP A 122 12.98 17.94 8.70
C ASP A 122 11.96 16.92 8.21
N PHE A 123 12.32 15.64 8.18
CA PHE A 123 11.43 14.56 7.76
C PHE A 123 10.22 14.43 8.69
N PHE A 124 10.41 14.49 10.02
CA PHE A 124 9.29 14.49 10.96
C PHE A 124 8.53 15.82 11.03
N GLY A 125 9.09 16.89 10.46
CA GLY A 125 8.39 18.15 10.21
C GLY A 125 7.38 18.07 9.05
N LEU A 126 7.46 17.06 8.19
CA LEU A 126 6.56 16.89 7.05
C LEU A 126 5.13 16.58 7.52
N ASN A 127 4.17 17.36 7.04
CA ASN A 127 2.76 17.18 7.36
C ASN A 127 1.94 16.95 6.09
N TYR A 128 1.69 15.69 5.76
CA TYR A 128 0.89 15.32 4.61
C TYR A 128 -0.58 15.11 4.96
N ALA A 129 -1.46 15.63 4.10
CA ALA A 129 -2.89 15.39 4.23
C ALA A 129 -3.21 13.89 4.06
N ARG A 130 -3.99 13.35 5.02
CA ARG A 130 -4.53 11.98 4.98
C ARG A 130 -5.84 11.87 4.21
N GLN A 131 -6.41 13.01 3.83
CA GLN A 131 -7.56 13.12 2.96
C GLN A 131 -7.20 14.00 1.78
N LYS A 132 -7.69 13.65 0.60
CA LYS A 132 -7.57 14.45 -0.61
C LYS A 132 -8.92 14.50 -1.32
N ILE A 133 -9.19 15.65 -1.91
CA ILE A 133 -10.28 15.81 -2.89
C ILE A 133 -9.70 15.43 -4.25
N VAL A 134 -10.43 14.61 -5.01
CA VAL A 134 -10.00 14.11 -6.32
C VAL A 134 -11.13 14.26 -7.32
N ALA A 135 -10.82 14.58 -8.58
CA ALA A 135 -11.84 14.54 -9.63
C ALA A 135 -12.28 13.08 -9.85
N ARG A 136 -13.56 12.87 -10.18
CA ARG A 136 -14.10 11.54 -10.48
C ARG A 136 -13.76 11.10 -11.90
N ILE A 137 -12.46 11.02 -12.17
CA ILE A 137 -11.86 10.52 -13.42
C ILE A 137 -10.88 9.42 -13.04
N ALA A 138 -10.82 8.32 -13.80
CA ALA A 138 -10.04 7.14 -13.45
C ALA A 138 -8.56 7.48 -13.18
N GLU A 139 -7.94 8.29 -14.03
CA GLU A 139 -6.54 8.72 -13.87
C GLU A 139 -6.29 9.39 -12.51
N ASP A 140 -7.10 10.39 -12.17
CA ASP A 140 -6.94 11.14 -10.93
C ASP A 140 -7.18 10.25 -9.70
N MET A 141 -8.25 9.45 -9.70
CA MET A 141 -8.58 8.54 -8.60
C MET A 141 -7.49 7.49 -8.36
N ILE A 142 -6.88 6.96 -9.42
CA ILE A 142 -5.81 5.97 -9.31
C ILE A 142 -4.47 6.63 -8.96
N SER A 143 -4.17 7.82 -9.47
CA SER A 143 -2.91 8.52 -9.19
C SER A 143 -2.67 8.73 -7.69
N ILE A 144 -3.71 9.09 -6.93
CA ILE A 144 -3.60 9.42 -5.50
C ILE A 144 -3.32 8.18 -4.62
N ILE A 145 -3.65 6.98 -5.11
CA ILE A 145 -3.39 5.69 -4.45
C ILE A 145 -2.31 4.86 -5.16
N SER A 146 -1.70 5.36 -6.23
CA SER A 146 -0.75 4.62 -7.07
C SER A 146 0.38 3.97 -6.24
N ARG A 147 0.94 4.68 -5.25
CA ARG A 147 1.99 4.14 -4.38
C ARG A 147 1.51 2.95 -3.53
N LEU A 148 0.24 2.94 -3.12
CA LEU A 148 -0.37 1.79 -2.44
C LEU A 148 -0.45 0.61 -3.42
N LEU A 149 -0.95 0.85 -4.64
CA LEU A 149 -1.09 -0.19 -5.67
C LEU A 149 0.25 -0.83 -6.04
N LYS A 150 1.29 -0.02 -6.29
CA LYS A 150 2.64 -0.48 -6.65
C LYS A 150 3.28 -1.40 -5.61
N THR A 151 2.98 -1.17 -4.33
CA THR A 151 3.63 -1.85 -3.20
C THR A 151 2.87 -3.08 -2.70
N SER A 152 1.67 -3.32 -3.23
CA SER A 152 0.74 -4.35 -2.76
C SER A 152 0.98 -5.71 -3.44
N GLU A 153 0.73 -6.78 -2.71
CA GLU A 153 0.66 -8.17 -3.21
C GLU A 153 -0.78 -8.68 -3.23
N HIS A 154 -1.65 -8.08 -2.41
CA HIS A 154 -3.08 -8.38 -2.35
C HIS A 154 -3.85 -7.08 -2.20
N ILE A 155 -4.75 -6.82 -3.15
CA ILE A 155 -5.66 -5.67 -3.16
C ILE A 155 -7.10 -6.19 -3.06
N ILE A 156 -7.93 -5.47 -2.31
CA ILE A 156 -9.37 -5.70 -2.24
C ILE A 156 -10.07 -4.41 -2.62
N ILE A 157 -10.81 -4.47 -3.72
CA ILE A 157 -11.71 -3.41 -4.18
C ILE A 157 -13.09 -3.73 -3.63
N VAL A 158 -13.67 -2.79 -2.90
CA VAL A 158 -15.03 -2.91 -2.37
C VAL A 158 -15.85 -1.77 -2.94
N ASP A 159 -16.85 -2.09 -3.75
CA ASP A 159 -17.90 -1.17 -4.14
C ASP A 159 -19.23 -1.91 -4.24
N PRO A 160 -20.19 -1.70 -3.33
CA PRO A 160 -21.47 -2.41 -3.35
C PRO A 160 -22.25 -2.23 -4.66
N TYR A 161 -21.97 -1.16 -5.40
CA TYR A 161 -22.65 -0.86 -6.67
C TYR A 161 -21.74 -1.07 -7.89
N PHE A 162 -20.60 -1.76 -7.73
CA PHE A 162 -19.72 -2.10 -8.83
C PHE A 162 -20.52 -2.74 -9.98
N SER A 163 -20.29 -2.24 -11.19
CA SER A 163 -21.03 -2.64 -12.37
C SER A 163 -20.09 -2.78 -13.55
N ASP A 164 -20.56 -3.46 -14.59
CA ASP A 164 -19.88 -3.56 -15.87
C ASP A 164 -19.99 -2.28 -16.72
N LYS A 165 -20.77 -1.28 -16.29
CA LYS A 165 -20.87 0.00 -16.99
C LYS A 165 -19.51 0.69 -17.10
N GLN A 166 -19.30 1.40 -18.20
CA GLN A 166 -18.01 2.00 -18.57
C GLN A 166 -17.37 2.80 -17.44
N ARG A 167 -18.14 3.59 -16.69
CA ARG A 167 -17.63 4.45 -15.62
C ARG A 167 -16.98 3.70 -14.44
N TRP A 168 -17.42 2.50 -14.09
CA TRP A 168 -16.73 1.67 -13.09
C TRP A 168 -15.60 0.89 -13.74
N TRP A 169 -15.86 0.39 -14.95
CA TRP A 169 -14.93 -0.44 -15.67
C TRP A 169 -13.63 0.31 -16.02
N ASN A 170 -13.71 1.59 -16.39
CA ASN A 170 -12.55 2.46 -16.62
C ASN A 170 -11.65 2.56 -15.39
N VAL A 171 -12.24 2.79 -14.21
CA VAL A 171 -11.49 2.86 -12.95
C VAL A 171 -10.84 1.53 -12.63
N PHE A 172 -11.58 0.43 -12.80
CA PHE A 172 -11.07 -0.92 -12.58
C PHE A 172 -9.89 -1.25 -13.52
N ILE A 173 -10.01 -1.01 -14.82
CA ILE A 173 -8.94 -1.27 -15.79
C ILE A 173 -7.74 -0.36 -15.55
N SER A 174 -7.95 0.90 -15.19
CA SER A 174 -6.88 1.81 -14.79
C SER A 174 -6.15 1.30 -13.54
N LEU A 175 -6.88 0.79 -12.56
CA LEU A 175 -6.31 0.18 -11.36
C LEU A 175 -5.48 -1.06 -11.72
N LEU A 176 -6.00 -1.97 -12.54
CA LEU A 176 -5.27 -3.16 -12.99
C LEU A 176 -3.96 -2.76 -13.70
N SER A 177 -4.05 -1.81 -14.62
CA SER A 177 -2.91 -1.35 -15.43
C SER A 177 -1.81 -0.75 -14.54
N VAL A 178 -2.17 0.13 -13.60
CA VAL A 178 -1.20 0.74 -12.68
C VAL A 178 -0.63 -0.30 -11.70
N SER A 179 -1.45 -1.23 -11.23
CA SER A 179 -1.01 -2.24 -10.26
C SER A 179 -0.10 -3.29 -10.88
N ALA A 180 -0.27 -3.60 -12.17
CA ALA A 180 0.54 -4.58 -12.88
C ALA A 180 1.82 -3.97 -13.46
N ASN A 181 1.71 -2.88 -14.22
CA ASN A 181 2.85 -2.33 -14.96
C ASN A 181 3.90 -1.66 -14.07
N ASN A 182 3.50 -1.25 -12.85
CA ASN A 182 4.38 -0.56 -11.92
C ASN A 182 4.60 -1.36 -10.62
N SER A 183 4.22 -2.64 -10.60
CA SER A 183 4.32 -3.44 -9.38
C SER A 183 5.77 -3.66 -8.98
N TYR A 184 6.05 -3.57 -7.68
CA TYR A 184 7.31 -4.09 -7.13
C TYR A 184 7.28 -5.62 -6.96
N LYS A 185 6.15 -6.25 -7.26
CA LYS A 185 5.84 -7.66 -7.01
C LYS A 185 5.56 -8.35 -8.33
N LYS A 186 5.97 -9.61 -8.43
CA LYS A 186 5.72 -10.43 -9.62
C LYS A 186 4.37 -11.14 -9.57
N ASN A 187 3.71 -11.15 -8.43
CA ASN A 187 2.42 -11.79 -8.24
C ASN A 187 1.51 -10.80 -7.53
N LEU A 188 0.32 -10.59 -8.08
CA LEU A 188 -0.70 -9.72 -7.51
C LEU A 188 -2.03 -10.45 -7.50
N LYS A 189 -2.68 -10.44 -6.34
CA LYS A 189 -4.06 -10.86 -6.18
C LYS A 189 -4.97 -9.64 -6.03
N ILE A 190 -6.09 -9.63 -6.73
CA ILE A 190 -7.12 -8.59 -6.61
C ILE A 190 -8.47 -9.25 -6.36
N ASP A 191 -9.09 -8.97 -5.22
CA ASP A 191 -10.49 -9.32 -4.97
C ASP A 191 -11.38 -8.11 -5.31
N VAL A 192 -12.40 -8.28 -6.16
CA VAL A 192 -13.42 -7.26 -6.47
C VAL A 192 -14.72 -7.66 -5.82
N ILE A 193 -15.16 -6.89 -4.83
CA ILE A 193 -16.30 -7.19 -3.97
C ILE A 193 -17.44 -6.21 -4.25
N PHE A 194 -18.61 -6.76 -4.51
CA PHE A 194 -19.84 -6.01 -4.77
C PHE A 194 -21.07 -6.70 -4.16
N ASP A 195 -22.19 -5.97 -4.09
CA ASP A 195 -23.43 -6.48 -3.51
C ASP A 195 -24.32 -7.12 -4.59
N GLY A 196 -24.30 -8.45 -4.65
CA GLY A 196 -25.07 -9.22 -5.62
C GLY A 196 -26.58 -9.16 -5.45
N SER A 197 -27.06 -8.68 -4.31
CA SER A 197 -28.50 -8.52 -4.06
C SER A 197 -29.08 -7.25 -4.68
N LYS A 198 -28.23 -6.35 -5.19
CA LYS A 198 -28.66 -5.10 -5.82
C LYS A 198 -29.30 -5.34 -7.19
N GLU A 199 -30.31 -4.55 -7.49
CA GLU A 199 -30.94 -4.54 -8.80
C GLU A 199 -29.92 -4.20 -9.88
N ASN A 200 -29.88 -5.00 -10.95
CA ASN A 200 -28.90 -4.90 -12.04
C ASN A 200 -27.44 -5.15 -11.64
N SER A 201 -27.17 -5.81 -10.52
CA SER A 201 -25.83 -6.31 -10.22
C SER A 201 -25.39 -7.31 -11.30
N PRO A 202 -24.19 -7.16 -11.90
CA PRO A 202 -23.68 -8.15 -12.84
C PRO A 202 -23.35 -9.47 -12.14
N THR A 203 -23.36 -10.57 -12.88
CA THR A 203 -22.85 -11.84 -12.35
C THR A 203 -21.32 -11.90 -12.42
N VAL A 204 -20.69 -12.62 -11.50
CA VAL A 204 -19.23 -12.80 -11.46
C VAL A 204 -18.70 -13.45 -12.74
N ASN A 205 -19.48 -14.36 -13.35
CA ASN A 205 -19.12 -15.00 -14.63
C ASN A 205 -19.14 -14.01 -15.79
N TYR A 206 -20.10 -13.09 -15.81
CA TYR A 206 -20.16 -12.05 -16.84
C TYR A 206 -18.97 -11.10 -16.73
N LEU A 207 -18.64 -10.64 -15.51
CA LEU A 207 -17.46 -9.79 -15.27
C LEU A 207 -16.15 -10.48 -15.63
N ALA A 208 -15.99 -11.75 -15.26
CA ALA A 208 -14.82 -12.54 -15.62
C ALA A 208 -14.67 -12.69 -17.14
N ASN A 209 -15.75 -12.99 -17.85
CA ASN A 209 -15.75 -13.07 -19.31
C ASN A 209 -15.47 -11.71 -19.95
N LYS A 210 -15.94 -10.61 -19.36
CA LYS A 210 -15.64 -9.26 -19.83
C LYS A 210 -14.15 -8.95 -19.68
N LEU A 211 -13.56 -9.23 -18.51
CA LEU A 211 -12.13 -9.04 -18.28
C LEU A 211 -11.27 -9.84 -19.26
N ASN A 212 -11.62 -11.11 -19.54
CA ASN A 212 -10.92 -11.92 -20.54
C ASN A 212 -10.95 -11.33 -21.95
N ARG A 213 -11.95 -10.50 -22.29
CA ARG A 213 -12.08 -9.85 -23.60
C ARG A 213 -11.30 -8.53 -23.70
N GLU A 214 -10.88 -7.95 -22.58
CA GLU A 214 -10.08 -6.73 -22.57
C GLU A 214 -8.68 -6.94 -23.16
N ASN A 215 -8.22 -8.20 -23.27
CA ASN A 215 -6.91 -8.57 -23.82
C ASN A 215 -5.76 -7.73 -23.21
N LEU A 216 -5.82 -7.53 -21.89
CA LEU A 216 -4.80 -6.78 -21.17
C LEU A 216 -3.44 -7.46 -21.32
N VAL A 217 -2.42 -6.66 -21.61
CA VAL A 217 -1.03 -7.12 -21.73
C VAL A 217 -0.29 -6.72 -20.47
N PHE A 218 0.28 -7.71 -19.79
CA PHE A 218 1.11 -7.53 -18.60
C PHE A 218 2.55 -7.92 -18.89
N PRO A 219 3.53 -7.50 -18.06
CA PRO A 219 4.92 -7.97 -18.18
C PRO A 219 5.01 -9.51 -18.15
N ASP A 220 5.88 -10.10 -18.96
CA ASP A 220 5.97 -11.56 -19.17
C ASP A 220 6.15 -12.40 -17.88
N ASP A 221 6.78 -11.83 -16.86
CA ASP A 221 7.05 -12.49 -15.58
C ASP A 221 6.09 -12.07 -14.45
N PHE A 222 5.06 -11.30 -14.78
CA PHE A 222 4.00 -10.86 -13.88
C PHE A 222 2.81 -11.82 -13.92
N LYS A 223 2.28 -12.16 -12.75
CA LYS A 223 1.08 -13.00 -12.59
C LYS A 223 0.00 -12.20 -11.88
N LEU A 224 -1.15 -12.08 -12.53
CA LEU A 224 -2.32 -11.44 -11.95
C LEU A 224 -3.42 -12.47 -11.72
N SER A 225 -4.00 -12.48 -10.53
CA SER A 225 -5.30 -13.10 -10.33
C SER A 225 -6.33 -12.08 -9.90
N VAL A 226 -7.48 -12.10 -10.56
CA VAL A 226 -8.64 -11.27 -10.24
C VAL A 226 -9.79 -12.17 -9.84
N THR A 227 -10.28 -12.03 -8.61
CA THR A 227 -11.45 -12.74 -8.12
C THR A 227 -12.60 -11.78 -7.93
N PHE A 228 -13.64 -11.93 -8.75
CA PHE A 228 -14.92 -11.24 -8.53
C PHE A 228 -15.71 -12.00 -7.47
N LYS A 229 -16.19 -11.28 -6.45
CA LYS A 229 -16.99 -11.83 -5.34
C LYS A 229 -18.28 -11.03 -5.19
N SER A 230 -19.38 -11.71 -5.36
CA SER A 230 -20.73 -11.22 -5.11
C SER A 230 -21.13 -11.58 -3.70
N LEU A 231 -21.29 -10.58 -2.83
CA LEU A 231 -21.66 -10.76 -1.43
C LEU A 231 -23.04 -10.17 -1.16
N THR A 232 -23.64 -10.52 -0.03
CA THR A 232 -24.78 -9.77 0.54
C THR A 232 -24.63 -9.60 2.05
N SER A 233 -25.31 -8.59 2.59
CA SER A 233 -25.30 -8.31 4.03
C SER A 233 -26.10 -9.35 4.79
N ARG A 234 -25.51 -9.94 5.83
CA ARG A 234 -26.24 -10.81 6.76
C ARG A 234 -27.09 -9.96 7.70
N GLU A 235 -28.33 -10.39 7.96
CA GLU A 235 -29.20 -9.71 8.92
C GLU A 235 -28.52 -9.59 10.30
N GLY A 236 -28.67 -8.42 10.94
CA GLY A 236 -28.04 -8.12 12.23
C GLY A 236 -26.52 -7.90 12.21
N ASN A 237 -25.86 -7.99 11.05
CA ASN A 237 -24.41 -7.78 10.90
C ASN A 237 -24.10 -6.46 10.16
N GLU A 238 -22.85 -6.33 9.71
CA GLU A 238 -22.36 -5.18 8.95
C GLU A 238 -23.04 -5.07 7.58
N ARG A 239 -23.31 -3.83 7.17
CA ARG A 239 -23.87 -3.54 5.84
C ARG A 239 -22.78 -3.34 4.81
N LEU A 240 -22.95 -3.94 3.63
CA LEU A 240 -22.11 -3.70 2.47
C LEU A 240 -22.50 -2.36 1.82
N HIS A 241 -21.94 -1.27 2.31
CA HIS A 241 -22.29 0.10 1.87
C HIS A 241 -21.10 0.97 1.48
N ASN A 242 -19.98 0.85 2.20
CA ASN A 242 -18.85 1.74 2.02
C ASN A 242 -17.93 1.25 0.89
N ARG A 243 -17.21 2.19 0.26
CA ARG A 243 -16.29 1.90 -0.83
C ARG A 243 -14.86 2.00 -0.36
N TYR A 244 -14.08 0.97 -0.65
CA TYR A 244 -12.71 0.87 -0.19
C TYR A 244 -11.79 0.35 -1.28
N VAL A 245 -10.55 0.82 -1.25
CA VAL A 245 -9.43 0.07 -1.81
C VAL A 245 -8.53 -0.29 -0.64
N LEU A 246 -8.49 -1.58 -0.31
CA LEU A 246 -7.65 -2.14 0.73
C LEU A 246 -6.47 -2.86 0.09
N SER A 247 -5.36 -2.92 0.80
CA SER A 247 -4.22 -3.76 0.45
C SER A 247 -3.63 -4.39 1.69
N ASN A 248 -2.73 -5.35 1.51
CA ASN A 248 -1.97 -5.93 2.62
C ASN A 248 -1.07 -4.93 3.39
N VAL A 249 -1.00 -3.66 2.95
CA VAL A 249 -0.18 -2.59 3.55
C VAL A 249 -1.06 -1.56 4.27
N ALA A 250 -2.10 -1.04 3.61
CA ALA A 250 -3.02 -0.04 4.12
C ALA A 250 -4.32 -0.02 3.31
N GLY A 251 -5.27 0.84 3.67
CA GLY A 251 -6.51 1.01 2.91
C GLY A 251 -7.00 2.45 2.88
N VAL A 252 -7.81 2.76 1.87
CA VAL A 252 -8.48 4.05 1.70
C VAL A 252 -9.99 3.86 1.56
N CYS A 253 -10.74 4.89 1.96
CA CYS A 253 -12.18 5.00 1.78
C CYS A 253 -12.48 6.06 0.72
N PHE A 254 -13.34 5.71 -0.24
CA PHE A 254 -13.93 6.62 -1.23
C PHE A 254 -15.35 6.94 -0.76
N MET A 255 -15.69 8.22 -0.59
CA MET A 255 -16.98 8.60 -0.04
C MET A 255 -18.11 8.41 -1.06
N HIS A 256 -17.85 8.73 -2.32
CA HIS A 256 -18.81 8.57 -3.40
C HIS A 256 -18.73 7.17 -4.02
N GLY A 257 -17.56 6.75 -4.50
CA GLY A 257 -17.40 5.42 -5.09
C GLY A 257 -16.22 5.29 -6.04
N LEU A 258 -16.09 4.09 -6.62
CA LEU A 258 -15.03 3.75 -7.57
C LEU A 258 -15.56 3.81 -9.01
N ASP A 259 -16.24 4.90 -9.34
CA ASP A 259 -16.78 5.18 -10.66
C ASP A 259 -16.52 6.61 -11.11
N GLU A 260 -16.31 6.76 -12.41
CA GLU A 260 -16.21 8.07 -13.04
C GLU A 260 -17.56 8.81 -13.02
N GLY A 261 -17.48 10.14 -12.99
CA GLY A 261 -18.66 10.99 -13.02
C GLY A 261 -18.32 12.47 -12.93
N GLU A 262 -19.34 13.29 -12.81
CA GLU A 262 -19.18 14.73 -12.59
C GLU A 262 -18.74 15.01 -11.14
N GLY A 263 -17.95 16.07 -10.97
CA GLY A 263 -17.51 16.58 -9.67
C GLY A 263 -16.32 15.84 -9.08
N THR A 264 -16.25 15.85 -7.76
CA THR A 264 -15.12 15.35 -6.98
C THR A 264 -15.54 14.32 -5.93
N ASP A 265 -14.61 13.50 -5.48
CA ASP A 265 -14.76 12.62 -4.33
C ASP A 265 -13.74 13.00 -3.24
N ASP A 266 -14.12 12.72 -1.99
CA ASP A 266 -13.24 12.78 -0.83
C ASP A 266 -12.66 11.40 -0.57
N VAL A 267 -11.34 11.29 -0.67
CA VAL A 267 -10.61 10.04 -0.45
C VAL A 267 -9.78 10.16 0.80
N SER A 268 -9.95 9.22 1.74
CA SER A 268 -9.29 9.26 3.05
C SER A 268 -8.60 7.95 3.39
N ILE A 269 -7.42 8.04 4.01
CA ILE A 269 -6.71 6.87 4.55
C ILE A 269 -7.49 6.33 5.76
N LEU A 270 -7.70 5.02 5.81
CA LEU A 270 -8.32 4.35 6.94
C LEU A 270 -7.42 4.41 8.17
N SER A 271 -8.02 4.66 9.34
CA SER A 271 -7.33 4.45 10.61
C SER A 271 -6.92 2.99 10.76
N LYS A 272 -5.93 2.70 11.62
CA LYS A 272 -5.50 1.32 11.91
C LYS A 272 -6.67 0.41 12.30
N GLU A 273 -7.55 0.90 13.17
CA GLU A 273 -8.73 0.16 13.63
C GLU A 273 -9.71 -0.09 12.48
N GLY A 274 -10.02 0.96 11.71
CA GLY A 274 -10.91 0.86 10.55
C GLY A 274 -10.37 -0.11 9.49
N TYR A 275 -9.08 0.01 9.17
CA TYR A 275 -8.41 -0.91 8.25
C TYR A 275 -8.47 -2.35 8.75
N ASN A 276 -8.04 -2.63 9.98
CA ASN A 276 -8.00 -4.00 10.51
C ASN A 276 -9.38 -4.66 10.46
N LYS A 277 -10.41 -3.93 10.89
CA LYS A 277 -11.80 -4.40 10.87
C LYS A 277 -12.26 -4.70 9.44
N ARG A 278 -12.06 -3.78 8.50
CA ARG A 278 -12.49 -3.98 7.10
C ARG A 278 -11.68 -5.07 6.40
N TRP A 279 -10.37 -5.11 6.62
CA TRP A 279 -9.50 -6.16 6.11
C TRP A 279 -9.98 -7.54 6.55
N GLU A 280 -10.23 -7.74 7.85
CA GLU A 280 -10.78 -8.98 8.38
C GLU A 280 -12.12 -9.35 7.72
N HIS A 281 -13.06 -8.40 7.64
CA HIS A 281 -14.38 -8.66 7.04
C HIS A 281 -14.29 -9.18 5.61
N TYR A 282 -13.43 -8.58 4.77
CA TYR A 282 -13.38 -8.89 3.34
C TYR A 282 -12.39 -10.01 2.97
N THR A 283 -11.44 -10.32 3.85
CA THR A 283 -10.56 -11.48 3.67
C THR A 283 -11.19 -12.79 4.16
N THR A 284 -12.03 -12.71 5.20
CA THR A 284 -12.64 -13.91 5.81
C THR A 284 -14.11 -14.09 5.44
N ASN A 285 -14.77 -13.06 4.90
CA ASN A 285 -16.22 -13.01 4.68
C ASN A 285 -17.04 -13.35 5.94
N ASN A 286 -16.51 -13.13 7.14
CA ASN A 286 -17.14 -13.57 8.39
C ASN A 286 -18.50 -12.91 8.68
N VAL A 287 -18.72 -11.68 8.19
CA VAL A 287 -19.93 -10.86 8.40
C VAL A 287 -20.84 -10.74 7.17
N PHE A 288 -20.48 -11.36 6.05
CA PHE A 288 -21.22 -11.31 4.79
C PHE A 288 -21.53 -12.73 4.29
N ASP A 289 -22.60 -12.87 3.52
CA ASP A 289 -22.90 -14.14 2.85
C ASP A 289 -22.39 -14.08 1.41
N LEU A 290 -21.56 -15.06 1.04
CA LEU A 290 -21.06 -15.22 -0.32
C LEU A 290 -22.17 -15.79 -1.20
N ILE A 291 -22.55 -15.05 -2.25
CA ILE A 291 -23.52 -15.50 -3.25
C ILE A 291 -22.79 -16.31 -4.32
N GLU A 292 -21.75 -15.73 -4.91
CA GLU A 292 -20.96 -16.34 -5.98
C GLU A 292 -19.57 -15.71 -6.05
N GLU A 293 -18.59 -16.47 -6.54
CA GLU A 293 -17.26 -15.96 -6.87
C GLU A 293 -16.70 -16.58 -8.15
N ARG A 294 -15.84 -15.83 -8.84
CA ARG A 294 -15.12 -16.30 -10.02
C ARG A 294 -13.74 -15.69 -10.09
N GLU A 295 -12.73 -16.55 -10.14
CA GLU A 295 -11.34 -16.16 -10.39
C GLU A 295 -11.02 -16.17 -11.89
N VAL A 296 -10.24 -15.18 -12.30
CA VAL A 296 -9.59 -15.04 -13.60
C VAL A 296 -8.09 -14.96 -13.35
N ILE A 297 -7.33 -15.80 -14.04
CA ILE A 297 -5.86 -15.73 -14.05
C ILE A 297 -5.48 -15.05 -15.36
N CYS A 298 -4.77 -13.93 -15.27
CA CYS A 298 -4.30 -13.16 -16.41
C CYS A 298 -2.78 -13.30 -16.57
#